data_AF-A0A8H7ZNJ7-F1
#
_entry.id   AF-A0A8H7ZNJ7-F1
#
_cell.length_a   1.000
_cell.length_b   1.000
_cell.length_c   1.000
_cell.angle_alpha   90.00
_cell.angle_beta   90.00
_cell.angle_gamma   90.00
#
_symmetry.space_group_name_H-M   'P 1'
#
loop_
_entity.id
_entity.type
_entity.pdbx_description
1 polymer ?
#
loop_
_entity_poly.entity_id
_entity_poly.type
_entity_poly.pdbx_seq_one_letter_code
_entity_poly.pdbx_strand_id
1 'polypeptide(L)'
;MIAAMDGTATYAAESPPASPNCQPDGAERRSLKPGSPPPRRCLSSSEVESAIRDEIPMLDTVVHHDRLFEGAARIVLDLFPEWEEGGLHMVQVRPTGSRVCGRGYRLLTVADGSRAPTVLVPRRQCKDGITNKLVKVTHSGPNNRPEVVLVRAYGKKSEVLIDRHQEIVNMVTLSKLGLCPPLYGRWTNGLAYGYIPGRVCTPEDLTEPDVGRAVAKSLRVWHSVELAEPDESTQNGLDTAVQAGGKPGTASEVHCHRPKLFDTLRRWMAEVPFAYQNPSKNALFQSRFDHHTLRRELENLQLRLQVVHSPVVFCHCDLLAANIIYDDVKKEASFIDYEYGAWSYRGFDIGNHWNE
;
A
#
# COMPACT_ATOMS: atom_id res chain seq x y z
N MET A 1 9.40 24.92 3.73
CA MET A 1 10.27 26.08 3.51
C MET A 1 10.87 25.92 2.12
N ILE A 2 10.44 26.75 1.19
CA ILE A 2 11.00 26.80 -0.17
C ILE A 2 12.40 27.38 -0.02
N ALA A 3 13.43 26.57 -0.25
CA ALA A 3 14.79 27.06 -0.43
C ALA A 3 14.99 27.30 -1.92
N ALA A 4 15.03 28.57 -2.28
CA ALA A 4 15.51 29.03 -3.57
C ALA A 4 16.97 28.58 -3.74
N MET A 5 17.28 27.94 -4.86
CA MET A 5 18.63 27.91 -5.39
C MET A 5 18.63 28.72 -6.68
N ASP A 6 19.03 29.98 -6.55
CA ASP A 6 19.59 30.75 -7.65
C ASP A 6 20.90 30.09 -8.07
N GLY A 7 20.97 29.70 -9.34
CA GLY A 7 22.14 29.11 -9.95
C GLY A 7 22.08 29.32 -11.44
N THR A 8 22.54 30.49 -11.89
CA THR A 8 22.82 30.81 -13.28
C THR A 8 23.88 29.85 -13.84
N ALA A 9 23.43 28.76 -14.47
CA ALA A 9 24.26 27.94 -15.34
C ALA A 9 23.71 28.03 -16.77
N THR A 10 24.37 28.84 -17.60
CA THR A 10 24.17 28.86 -19.05
C THR A 10 24.60 27.52 -19.64
N TYR A 11 23.64 26.67 -19.96
CA TYR A 11 23.87 25.52 -20.84
C TYR A 11 23.69 25.98 -22.30
N ALA A 12 24.77 25.93 -23.07
CA ALA A 12 24.75 26.09 -24.50
C ALA A 12 23.92 24.95 -25.13
N ALA A 13 22.96 25.29 -25.98
CA ALA A 13 22.17 24.33 -26.73
C ALA A 13 23.03 23.72 -27.85
N GLU A 14 23.59 22.54 -27.61
CA GLU A 14 24.09 21.70 -28.69
C GLU A 14 22.91 20.92 -29.30
N SER A 15 22.80 20.99 -30.63
CA SER A 15 21.78 20.27 -31.39
C SER A 15 22.03 18.75 -31.31
N PRO A 16 21.00 17.90 -31.19
CA PRO A 16 21.21 16.47 -31.15
C PRO A 16 21.76 15.96 -32.49
N PRO A 17 22.71 15.01 -32.49
CA PRO A 17 23.16 14.37 -33.72
C PRO A 17 22.01 13.58 -34.36
N ALA A 18 21.96 13.60 -35.69
CA ALA A 18 20.96 12.89 -36.48
C ALA A 18 20.94 11.38 -36.15
N SER A 19 19.73 10.86 -35.92
CA SER A 19 19.46 9.45 -35.63
C SER A 19 20.04 8.51 -36.70
N PRO A 20 20.78 7.45 -36.34
CA PRO A 20 21.01 6.35 -37.27
C PRO A 20 19.71 5.56 -37.43
N ASN A 21 19.33 5.30 -38.70
CA ASN A 21 18.21 4.47 -39.12
C ASN A 21 18.11 3.17 -38.30
N CYS A 22 17.11 3.06 -37.42
CA CYS A 22 16.70 1.79 -36.84
C CYS A 22 15.76 1.08 -37.82
N GLN A 23 16.28 0.11 -38.57
CA GLN A 23 15.45 -0.93 -39.18
C GLN A 23 14.93 -1.88 -38.09
N PRO A 24 13.75 -2.49 -38.26
CA PRO A 24 13.19 -3.40 -37.27
C PRO A 24 13.96 -4.72 -37.29
N ASP A 25 14.84 -4.94 -36.32
CA ASP A 25 15.40 -6.27 -36.08
C ASP A 25 14.29 -7.21 -35.61
N GLY A 26 14.08 -8.27 -36.38
CA GLY A 26 13.11 -9.32 -36.11
C GLY A 26 13.34 -9.93 -34.74
N ALA A 27 12.34 -9.86 -33.87
CA ALA A 27 12.31 -10.57 -32.61
C ALA A 27 12.20 -12.08 -32.86
N GLU A 28 13.33 -12.76 -33.03
CA GLU A 28 13.38 -14.21 -32.83
C GLU A 28 12.97 -14.51 -31.38
N ARG A 29 11.93 -15.33 -31.23
CA ARG A 29 11.51 -15.89 -29.93
C ARG A 29 12.70 -16.61 -29.29
N ARG A 30 13.38 -15.96 -28.35
CA ARG A 30 14.30 -16.66 -27.44
C ARG A 30 13.48 -17.67 -26.62
N SER A 31 13.67 -18.93 -26.95
CA SER A 31 13.20 -20.08 -26.16
C SER A 31 13.48 -19.85 -24.67
N LEU A 32 12.42 -19.92 -23.86
CA LEU A 32 12.50 -19.88 -22.40
C LEU A 32 13.42 -21.01 -21.92
N LYS A 33 14.43 -20.67 -21.12
CA LYS A 33 15.31 -21.66 -20.50
C LYS A 33 14.46 -22.63 -19.65
N PRO A 34 14.67 -23.96 -19.74
CA PRO A 34 13.95 -24.91 -18.91
C PRO A 34 14.33 -24.68 -17.44
N GLY A 35 13.35 -24.33 -16.61
CA GLY A 35 13.52 -24.00 -15.19
C GLY A 35 12.89 -22.68 -14.73
N SER A 36 12.26 -21.90 -15.61
CA SER A 36 11.41 -20.78 -15.17
C SER A 36 10.20 -21.32 -14.40
N PRO A 37 9.85 -20.75 -13.22
CA PRO A 37 8.65 -21.13 -12.50
C PRO A 37 7.43 -20.96 -13.43
N PRO A 38 6.40 -21.82 -13.30
CA PRO A 38 5.21 -21.69 -14.13
C PRO A 38 4.67 -20.27 -14.03
N PRO A 39 4.12 -19.71 -15.12
CA PRO A 39 3.52 -18.38 -15.08
C PRO A 39 2.51 -18.36 -13.93
N ARG A 40 2.70 -17.42 -13.00
CA ARG A 40 1.77 -17.23 -11.88
C ARG A 40 0.42 -16.92 -12.52
N ARG A 41 -0.57 -17.79 -12.29
CA ARG A 41 -1.91 -17.67 -12.85
C ARG A 41 -2.48 -16.28 -12.51
N CYS A 42 -2.82 -15.50 -13.53
CA CYS A 42 -3.58 -14.26 -13.36
C CYS A 42 -4.96 -14.61 -12.79
N LEU A 43 -5.35 -13.96 -11.69
CA LEU A 43 -6.66 -14.16 -11.06
C LEU A 43 -7.66 -13.20 -11.68
N SER A 44 -8.83 -13.71 -12.11
CA SER A 44 -9.92 -12.87 -12.60
C SER A 44 -10.50 -12.01 -11.46
N SER A 45 -11.12 -10.87 -11.77
CA SER A 45 -11.76 -10.07 -10.72
C SER A 45 -12.91 -10.83 -10.07
N SER A 46 -13.63 -11.65 -10.84
CA SER A 46 -14.64 -12.55 -10.29
C SER A 46 -14.06 -13.60 -9.33
N GLU A 47 -12.88 -14.14 -9.60
CA GLU A 47 -12.17 -15.05 -8.69
C GLU A 47 -11.75 -14.33 -7.40
N VAL A 48 -11.21 -13.11 -7.50
CA VAL A 48 -10.82 -12.31 -6.33
C VAL A 48 -12.04 -11.93 -5.49
N GLU A 49 -13.12 -11.47 -6.11
CA GLU A 49 -14.36 -11.13 -5.40
C GLU A 49 -15.01 -12.36 -4.74
N SER A 50 -14.95 -13.52 -5.40
CA SER A 50 -15.38 -14.78 -4.78
C SER A 50 -14.53 -15.12 -3.57
N ALA A 51 -13.20 -15.01 -3.68
CA ALA A 51 -12.31 -15.26 -2.54
C ALA A 51 -12.59 -14.28 -1.39
N ILE A 52 -12.81 -12.99 -1.65
CA ILE A 52 -13.16 -11.99 -0.62
C ILE A 52 -14.48 -12.36 0.09
N ARG A 53 -15.47 -12.84 -0.64
CA ARG A 53 -16.77 -13.20 -0.07
C ARG A 53 -16.73 -14.52 0.68
N ASP A 54 -16.05 -15.51 0.13
CA ASP A 54 -16.16 -16.91 0.55
C ASP A 54 -15.05 -17.30 1.54
N GLU A 55 -13.87 -16.66 1.48
CA GLU A 55 -12.72 -16.98 2.34
C GLU A 55 -12.43 -15.92 3.42
N ILE A 56 -12.86 -14.67 3.22
CA ILE A 56 -12.56 -13.56 4.15
C ILE A 56 -13.80 -13.17 4.96
N PRO A 57 -13.96 -13.69 6.19
CA PRO A 57 -15.15 -13.43 7.00
C PRO A 57 -15.33 -11.94 7.31
N MET A 58 -16.57 -11.47 7.17
CA MET A 58 -17.01 -10.15 7.62
C MET A 58 -17.60 -10.29 9.04
N LEU A 59 -16.87 -9.81 10.04
CA LEU A 59 -17.27 -9.88 11.44
C LEU A 59 -18.21 -8.71 11.78
N ASP A 60 -19.27 -8.99 12.52
CA ASP A 60 -20.17 -7.98 13.08
C ASP A 60 -19.61 -7.45 14.41
N THR A 61 -18.51 -6.70 14.32
CA THR A 61 -17.83 -6.12 15.48
C THR A 61 -17.22 -4.77 15.12
N VAL A 62 -17.25 -3.84 16.07
CA VAL A 62 -16.58 -2.55 15.98
C VAL A 62 -15.45 -2.50 17.00
N VAL A 63 -14.22 -2.32 16.50
CA VAL A 63 -13.05 -2.16 17.38
C VAL A 63 -12.91 -0.67 17.68
N HIS A 64 -13.37 -0.27 18.86
CA HIS A 64 -13.20 1.11 19.30
C HIS A 64 -11.75 1.39 19.65
N HIS A 65 -11.27 2.57 19.28
CA HIS A 65 -9.89 2.97 19.57
C HIS A 65 -9.61 2.91 21.07
N ASP A 66 -10.44 3.48 21.93
CA ASP A 66 -10.28 3.48 23.40
C ASP A 66 -10.30 2.10 24.08
N ARG A 67 -10.79 1.07 23.39
CA ARG A 67 -10.82 -0.33 23.85
C ARG A 67 -10.12 -1.26 22.85
N LEU A 68 -9.00 -0.78 22.29
CA LEU A 68 -8.30 -1.44 21.19
C LEU A 68 -7.89 -2.89 21.51
N PHE A 69 -7.38 -3.17 22.71
CA PHE A 69 -6.92 -4.52 23.09
C PHE A 69 -8.08 -5.49 23.31
N GLU A 70 -9.15 -5.05 23.97
CA GLU A 70 -10.36 -5.86 24.16
C GLU A 70 -11.00 -6.19 22.81
N GLY A 71 -11.11 -5.20 21.93
CA GLY A 71 -11.59 -5.41 20.57
C GLY A 71 -10.69 -6.35 19.76
N ALA A 72 -9.36 -6.18 19.86
CA ALA A 72 -8.42 -7.06 19.15
C ALA A 72 -8.48 -8.51 19.65
N ALA A 73 -8.60 -8.73 20.97
CA ALA A 73 -8.78 -10.05 21.56
C ALA A 73 -10.04 -10.73 21.02
N ARG A 74 -11.18 -10.02 21.02
CA ARG A 74 -12.43 -10.54 20.46
C ARG A 74 -12.30 -10.93 19.00
N ILE A 75 -11.72 -10.05 18.18
CA ILE A 75 -11.51 -10.33 16.75
C ILE A 75 -10.67 -11.59 16.55
N VAL A 76 -9.56 -11.77 17.26
CA VAL A 76 -8.73 -12.97 17.07
C VAL A 76 -9.40 -14.23 17.59
N LEU A 77 -10.14 -14.18 18.70
CA LEU A 77 -10.84 -15.36 19.23
C LEU A 77 -12.02 -15.77 18.34
N ASP A 78 -12.66 -14.81 17.68
CA ASP A 78 -13.70 -15.08 16.68
C ASP A 78 -13.11 -15.70 15.39
N LEU A 79 -11.91 -15.27 14.97
CA LEU A 79 -11.24 -15.78 13.77
C LEU A 79 -10.49 -17.10 13.99
N PHE A 80 -9.99 -17.33 15.21
CA PHE A 80 -9.18 -18.48 15.60
C PHE A 80 -9.78 -19.10 16.87
N PRO A 81 -10.88 -19.88 16.76
CA PRO A 81 -11.60 -20.43 17.91
C PRO A 81 -10.78 -21.38 18.78
N GLU A 82 -9.66 -21.88 18.27
CA GLU A 82 -8.69 -22.71 18.96
C GLU A 82 -7.71 -21.92 19.85
N TRP A 83 -7.67 -20.59 19.73
CA TRP A 83 -6.87 -19.73 20.60
C TRP A 83 -7.59 -19.50 21.92
N GLU A 84 -6.84 -19.50 23.02
CA GLU A 84 -7.38 -19.20 24.35
C GLU A 84 -7.01 -17.77 24.77
N GLU A 85 -7.95 -17.06 25.40
CA GLU A 85 -7.72 -15.67 25.85
C GLU A 85 -6.49 -15.55 26.76
N GLY A 86 -6.26 -16.53 27.64
CA GLY A 86 -5.10 -16.57 28.54
C GLY A 86 -3.75 -16.75 27.83
N GLY A 87 -3.76 -17.21 26.56
CA GLY A 87 -2.58 -17.40 25.73
C GLY A 87 -2.20 -16.18 24.88
N LEU A 88 -3.01 -15.11 24.90
CA LEU A 88 -2.81 -13.93 24.08
C LEU A 88 -1.79 -12.97 24.68
N HIS A 89 -0.74 -12.68 23.91
CA HIS A 89 0.20 -11.60 24.18
C HIS A 89 0.03 -10.48 23.15
N MET A 90 -0.39 -9.30 23.59
CA MET A 90 -0.72 -8.19 22.71
C MET A 90 0.19 -6.98 22.92
N VAL A 91 0.65 -6.40 21.81
CA VAL A 91 1.45 -5.18 21.79
C VAL A 91 0.87 -4.21 20.77
N GLN A 92 0.57 -2.98 21.18
CA GLN A 92 0.21 -1.93 20.24
C GLN A 92 1.44 -1.53 19.42
N VAL A 93 1.37 -1.69 18.11
CA VAL A 93 2.39 -1.23 17.17
C VAL A 93 2.20 0.28 17.00
N ARG A 94 3.29 1.04 17.15
CA ARG A 94 3.26 2.50 16.98
C ARG A 94 3.80 2.87 15.60
N PRO A 95 3.25 3.91 14.95
CA PRO A 95 3.86 4.48 13.76
C PRO A 95 5.29 4.92 14.07
N THR A 96 6.22 4.59 13.17
CA THR A 96 7.61 5.03 13.20
C THR A 96 7.65 6.56 13.33
N GLY A 97 8.34 7.09 14.36
CA GLY A 97 8.42 8.53 14.66
C GLY A 97 7.69 9.02 15.92
N SER A 98 6.90 8.18 16.59
CA SER A 98 6.26 8.56 17.87
C SER A 98 7.21 8.38 19.07
N ARG A 99 7.57 9.48 19.78
CA ARG A 99 8.43 9.43 20.99
C ARG A 99 7.92 8.42 22.03
N VAL A 100 8.86 7.66 22.60
CA VAL A 100 8.65 6.67 23.66
C VAL A 100 7.95 7.32 24.86
N CYS A 101 6.81 6.78 25.27
CA CYS A 101 6.29 7.03 26.63
C CYS A 101 6.46 5.72 27.39
N GLY A 102 7.36 5.75 28.38
CA GLY A 102 8.06 4.59 28.92
C GLY A 102 7.26 3.59 29.77
N ARG A 103 7.89 2.42 29.89
CA ARG A 103 7.87 1.37 30.93
C ARG A 103 6.57 1.11 31.72
N GLY A 104 6.14 -0.17 31.67
CA GLY A 104 5.60 -0.90 32.83
C GLY A 104 4.24 -1.56 32.60
N TYR A 105 4.20 -2.89 32.53
CA TYR A 105 3.01 -3.71 32.79
C TYR A 105 2.67 -3.62 34.29
N ARG A 106 1.39 -3.61 34.67
CA ARG A 106 0.99 -3.79 36.09
C ARG A 106 0.01 -4.96 36.14
N LEU A 107 0.32 -5.96 36.98
CA LEU A 107 -0.68 -6.94 37.39
C LEU A 107 -1.84 -6.18 38.07
N LEU A 108 -3.06 -6.41 37.58
CA LEU A 108 -4.26 -6.10 38.35
C LEU A 108 -4.82 -7.44 38.84
N THR A 109 -4.56 -7.74 40.12
CA THR A 109 -5.27 -8.79 40.84
C THR A 109 -6.67 -8.28 41.14
N VAL A 110 -7.70 -8.90 40.58
CA VAL A 110 -9.08 -8.68 41.05
C VAL A 110 -9.20 -9.40 42.39
N ALA A 111 -9.54 -8.66 43.43
CA ALA A 111 -9.78 -9.21 44.76
C ALA A 111 -11.17 -9.86 44.80
N ASP A 112 -11.25 -11.07 44.24
CA ASP A 112 -12.28 -12.05 44.56
C ASP A 112 -11.60 -13.43 44.52
N GLY A 113 -11.79 -14.21 45.57
CA GLY A 113 -11.08 -15.46 45.87
C GLY A 113 -11.39 -16.63 44.93
N SER A 114 -11.72 -16.39 43.67
CA SER A 114 -11.88 -17.39 42.63
C SER A 114 -10.76 -17.26 41.60
N ARG A 115 -10.09 -18.39 41.29
CA ARG A 115 -9.01 -18.46 40.30
C ARG A 115 -9.55 -18.16 38.89
N ALA A 116 -9.60 -16.88 38.52
CA ALA A 116 -9.82 -16.41 37.16
C ALA A 116 -8.47 -16.07 36.48
N PRO A 117 -8.32 -16.28 35.16
CA PRO A 117 -7.07 -16.00 34.46
C PRO A 117 -6.75 -14.50 34.46
N THR A 118 -5.47 -14.20 34.64
CA THR A 118 -4.92 -12.85 34.79
C THR A 118 -4.91 -12.13 33.45
N VAL A 119 -5.79 -11.15 33.26
CA VAL A 119 -5.79 -10.26 32.09
C VAL A 119 -4.61 -9.28 32.20
N LEU A 120 -3.59 -9.44 31.36
CA LEU A 120 -2.49 -8.48 31.24
C LEU A 120 -2.93 -7.28 30.38
N VAL A 121 -3.46 -6.24 31.03
CA VAL A 121 -3.83 -4.98 30.35
C VAL A 121 -2.61 -4.06 30.21
N PRO A 122 -2.24 -3.60 29.00
CA PRO A 122 -1.16 -2.64 28.81
C PRO A 122 -1.48 -1.28 29.44
N ARG A 123 -0.50 -0.72 30.17
CA ARG A 123 -0.72 0.36 31.13
C ARG A 123 -0.96 1.75 30.54
N ARG A 124 -0.70 1.97 29.24
CA ARG A 124 -1.03 3.23 28.55
C ARG A 124 -1.24 3.01 27.06
N GLN A 125 -2.48 3.22 26.63
CA GLN A 125 -2.81 3.43 25.23
C GLN A 125 -2.39 4.85 24.80
N CYS A 126 -1.76 4.97 23.63
CA CYS A 126 -1.47 6.28 23.04
C CYS A 126 -2.79 6.96 22.59
N LYS A 127 -3.08 8.11 23.18
CA LYS A 127 -4.32 8.88 23.00
C LYS A 127 -4.33 9.78 21.76
N ASP A 128 -3.22 9.88 21.05
CA ASP A 128 -3.09 10.79 19.90
C ASP A 128 -3.09 10.01 18.58
N GLY A 129 -3.94 10.45 17.64
CA GLY A 129 -3.95 10.01 16.24
C GLY A 129 -5.34 9.88 15.65
N ILE A 130 -5.61 10.65 14.58
CA ILE A 130 -6.64 10.40 13.56
C ILE A 130 -6.31 9.17 12.68
N THR A 131 -5.19 8.51 12.96
CA THR A 131 -4.54 7.46 12.18
C THR A 131 -5.01 6.05 12.59
N ASN A 132 -4.84 5.10 11.67
CA ASN A 132 -5.03 3.67 11.92
C ASN A 132 -4.28 3.24 13.20
N LYS A 133 -4.92 2.43 14.06
CA LYS A 133 -4.28 1.81 15.22
C LYS A 133 -4.04 0.33 14.94
N LEU A 134 -2.83 -0.14 15.21
CA LEU A 134 -2.39 -1.50 14.92
C LEU A 134 -2.00 -2.22 16.20
N VAL A 135 -2.48 -3.45 16.38
CA VAL A 135 -2.09 -4.35 17.47
C VAL A 135 -1.48 -5.60 16.88
N LYS A 136 -0.30 -5.97 17.38
CA LYS A 136 0.28 -7.29 17.17
C LYS A 136 -0.22 -8.21 18.27
N VAL A 137 -0.97 -9.23 17.89
CA VAL A 137 -1.44 -10.30 18.76
C VAL A 137 -0.57 -11.52 18.52
N THR A 138 -0.04 -12.11 19.58
CA THR A 138 0.76 -13.33 19.53
C THR A 138 0.11 -14.37 20.40
N HIS A 139 -0.06 -15.57 19.88
CA HIS A 139 -0.54 -16.73 20.64
C HIS A 139 0.55 -17.81 20.66
N SER A 140 0.64 -18.51 21.79
CA SER A 140 1.58 -19.63 21.92
C SER A 140 1.03 -20.82 21.14
N GLY A 141 1.40 -20.93 19.87
CA GLY A 141 0.96 -22.02 19.01
C GLY A 141 1.54 -23.38 19.42
N PRO A 142 1.06 -24.47 18.81
CA PRO A 142 1.54 -25.82 19.08
C PRO A 142 3.05 -25.93 18.82
N ASN A 143 3.74 -26.75 19.64
CA ASN A 143 5.20 -26.94 19.58
C ASN A 143 6.05 -25.68 19.81
N ASN A 144 5.55 -24.73 20.62
CA ASN A 144 6.26 -23.51 21.00
C ASN A 144 6.61 -22.61 19.79
N ARG A 145 5.83 -22.70 18.72
CA ARG A 145 5.92 -21.80 17.56
C ARG A 145 4.86 -20.71 17.71
N PRO A 146 5.25 -19.46 17.96
CA PRO A 146 4.28 -18.38 18.14
C PRO A 146 3.55 -18.09 16.84
N GLU A 147 2.24 -18.01 16.90
CA GLU A 147 1.40 -17.54 15.81
C GLU A 147 1.09 -16.06 16.03
N VAL A 148 1.11 -15.28 14.95
CA VAL A 148 1.06 -13.82 15.04
C VAL A 148 0.06 -13.25 14.05
N VAL A 149 -0.88 -12.45 14.57
CA VAL A 149 -1.91 -11.75 13.81
C VAL A 149 -1.79 -10.25 14.08
N LEU A 150 -1.94 -9.45 13.03
CA LEU A 150 -2.05 -8.01 13.12
C LEU A 150 -3.51 -7.61 13.03
N VAL A 151 -4.00 -6.88 14.03
CA VAL A 151 -5.36 -6.31 14.07
C VAL A 151 -5.25 -4.81 13.87
N ARG A 152 -5.80 -4.30 12.77
CA ARG A 152 -5.80 -2.87 12.41
C ARG A 152 -7.20 -2.30 12.53
N ALA A 153 -7.37 -1.29 13.38
CA ALA A 153 -8.58 -0.49 13.48
C ALA A 153 -8.40 0.85 12.72
N TYR A 154 -9.31 1.16 11.82
CA TYR A 154 -9.22 2.34 10.96
C TYR A 154 -9.33 3.65 11.74
N GLY A 155 -8.60 4.67 11.28
CA GLY A 155 -8.73 6.05 11.73
C GLY A 155 -9.97 6.75 11.17
N LYS A 156 -10.44 7.81 11.86
CA LYS A 156 -11.58 8.62 11.38
C LYS A 156 -11.17 9.46 10.17
N LYS A 157 -12.00 9.50 9.11
CA LYS A 157 -11.85 10.35 7.91
C LYS A 157 -10.73 9.95 6.94
N SER A 158 -10.32 8.69 6.95
CA SER A 158 -9.32 8.17 6.01
C SER A 158 -9.93 7.72 4.67
N GLU A 159 -11.24 7.48 4.66
CA GLU A 159 -12.05 7.05 3.52
C GLU A 159 -12.15 8.07 2.37
N VAL A 160 -11.81 9.33 2.61
CA VAL A 160 -11.81 10.37 1.55
C VAL A 160 -10.66 10.16 0.56
N LEU A 161 -9.52 9.67 1.06
CA LEU A 161 -8.31 9.47 0.25
C LEU A 161 -8.09 8.02 -0.14
N ILE A 162 -8.61 7.07 0.66
CA ILE A 162 -8.31 5.64 0.55
C ILE A 162 -9.56 4.85 0.18
N ASP A 163 -9.46 4.10 -0.91
CA ASP A 163 -10.46 3.11 -1.33
C ASP A 163 -10.24 1.79 -0.57
N ARG A 164 -11.07 1.55 0.44
CA ARG A 164 -10.97 0.37 1.31
C ARG A 164 -11.31 -0.93 0.59
N HIS A 165 -12.13 -0.88 -0.46
CA HIS A 165 -12.42 -2.07 -1.25
C HIS A 165 -11.20 -2.44 -2.09
N GLN A 166 -10.59 -1.45 -2.76
CA GLN A 166 -9.35 -1.65 -3.51
C GLN A 166 -8.23 -2.19 -2.62
N GLU A 167 -8.10 -1.70 -1.39
CA GLU A 167 -7.12 -2.21 -0.43
C GLU A 167 -7.33 -3.71 -0.13
N ILE A 168 -8.57 -4.15 0.10
CA ILE A 168 -8.90 -5.56 0.33
C ILE A 168 -8.59 -6.40 -0.92
N VAL A 169 -8.96 -5.91 -2.12
CA VAL A 169 -8.64 -6.57 -3.40
C VAL A 169 -7.12 -6.73 -3.56
N ASN A 170 -6.33 -5.70 -3.24
CA ASN A 170 -4.88 -5.77 -3.28
C ASN A 170 -4.34 -6.82 -2.31
N MET A 171 -4.77 -6.78 -1.04
CA MET A 171 -4.32 -7.73 -0.01
C MET A 171 -4.62 -9.18 -0.39
N VAL A 172 -5.85 -9.48 -0.83
CA VAL A 172 -6.24 -10.84 -1.21
C VAL A 172 -5.46 -11.30 -2.42
N THR A 173 -5.33 -10.47 -3.44
CA THR A 173 -4.64 -10.87 -4.68
C THR A 173 -3.14 -11.08 -4.45
N LEU A 174 -2.48 -10.15 -3.76
CA LEU A 174 -1.07 -10.27 -3.42
C LEU A 174 -0.81 -11.47 -2.50
N SER A 175 -1.74 -11.79 -1.60
CA SER A 175 -1.63 -12.98 -0.75
C SER A 175 -1.74 -14.27 -1.55
N LYS A 176 -2.66 -14.37 -2.52
CA LYS A 176 -2.77 -15.55 -3.39
C LYS A 176 -1.52 -15.73 -4.26
N LEU A 177 -0.82 -14.63 -4.56
CA LEU A 177 0.48 -14.64 -5.22
C LEU A 177 1.67 -14.83 -4.25
N GLY A 178 1.42 -14.99 -2.95
CA GLY A 178 2.48 -15.17 -1.95
C GLY A 178 3.42 -13.97 -1.80
N LEU A 179 2.95 -12.76 -2.13
CA LEU A 179 3.69 -11.50 -2.00
C LEU A 179 3.42 -10.79 -0.67
N CYS A 180 2.31 -11.12 -0.01
CA CYS A 180 2.02 -10.69 1.35
C CYS A 180 1.37 -11.81 2.16
N PRO A 181 1.33 -11.68 3.50
CA PRO A 181 0.56 -12.58 4.34
C PRO A 181 -0.94 -12.54 4.03
N PRO A 182 -1.69 -13.58 4.42
CA PRO A 182 -3.13 -13.62 4.23
C PRO A 182 -3.86 -12.54 5.01
N LEU A 183 -4.95 -12.05 4.42
CA LEU A 183 -6.02 -11.37 5.12
C LEU A 183 -6.87 -12.45 5.80
N TYR A 184 -7.02 -12.39 7.12
CA TYR A 184 -7.78 -13.37 7.89
C TYR A 184 -9.24 -12.97 8.08
N GLY A 185 -9.52 -11.67 8.15
CA GLY A 185 -10.88 -11.20 8.38
C GLY A 185 -11.00 -9.69 8.26
N ARG A 186 -12.25 -9.24 8.10
CA ARG A 186 -12.62 -7.84 7.93
C ARG A 186 -13.83 -7.49 8.77
N TRP A 187 -13.98 -6.22 9.12
CA TRP A 187 -15.16 -5.69 9.81
C TRP A 187 -15.35 -4.22 9.45
N THR A 188 -16.41 -3.62 9.97
CA THR A 188 -16.87 -2.27 9.58
C THR A 188 -15.79 -1.20 9.72
N ASN A 189 -14.82 -1.38 10.62
CA ASN A 189 -13.78 -0.40 10.87
C ASN A 189 -12.37 -1.01 11.00
N GLY A 190 -12.06 -2.10 10.29
CA GLY A 190 -10.72 -2.66 10.32
C GLY A 190 -10.52 -4.00 9.61
N LEU A 191 -9.28 -4.51 9.72
CA LEU A 191 -8.82 -5.77 9.12
C LEU A 191 -7.88 -6.53 10.07
N ALA A 192 -7.91 -7.85 9.97
CA ALA A 192 -6.97 -8.75 10.63
C ALA A 192 -6.16 -9.51 9.57
N TYR A 193 -4.83 -9.44 9.63
CA TYR A 193 -3.94 -10.00 8.60
C TYR A 193 -2.64 -10.52 9.19
N GLY A 194 -1.91 -11.33 8.42
CA GLY A 194 -0.68 -11.97 8.87
C GLY A 194 0.48 -11.00 9.09
N TYR A 195 1.40 -11.42 9.94
CA TYR A 195 2.62 -10.68 10.28
C TYR A 195 3.80 -11.08 9.39
N ILE A 196 4.57 -10.10 8.92
CA ILE A 196 5.85 -10.32 8.23
C ILE A 196 6.98 -10.17 9.26
N PRO A 197 7.80 -11.22 9.50
CA PRO A 197 8.97 -11.10 10.36
C PRO A 197 10.06 -10.29 9.66
N GLY A 198 10.74 -9.45 10.43
CA GLY A 198 11.82 -8.59 9.95
C GLY A 198 11.82 -7.27 10.70
N ARG A 199 12.76 -6.40 10.32
CA ARG A 199 12.84 -5.02 10.80
C ARG A 199 12.23 -4.09 9.78
N VAL A 200 11.56 -3.04 10.25
CA VAL A 200 11.13 -1.93 9.40
C VAL A 200 12.36 -1.15 8.97
N CYS A 201 12.49 -0.84 7.68
CA CYS A 201 13.59 -0.01 7.20
C CYS A 201 13.46 1.44 7.70
N THR A 202 14.60 2.07 7.93
CA THR A 202 14.72 3.53 8.05
C THR A 202 15.21 4.13 6.73
N PRO A 203 15.13 5.46 6.53
CA PRO A 203 15.70 6.09 5.34
C PRO A 203 17.19 5.77 5.15
N GLU A 204 17.95 5.65 6.23
CA GLU A 204 19.37 5.27 6.18
C GLU A 204 19.58 3.87 5.60
N ASP A 205 18.70 2.91 5.92
CA ASP A 205 18.76 1.57 5.34
C ASP A 205 18.60 1.56 3.82
N LEU A 206 17.85 2.50 3.24
CA LEU A 206 17.64 2.56 1.79
C LEU A 206 18.91 2.94 1.03
N THR A 207 19.88 3.55 1.72
CA THR A 207 21.20 3.85 1.16
C THR A 207 22.13 2.64 1.14
N GLU A 208 21.81 1.59 1.91
CA GLU A 208 22.62 0.38 1.98
C GLU A 208 22.45 -0.48 0.71
N PRO A 209 23.55 -0.82 0.00
CA PRO A 209 23.47 -1.50 -1.30
C PRO A 209 22.72 -2.84 -1.26
N ASP A 210 22.84 -3.59 -0.16
CA ASP A 210 22.17 -4.89 -0.02
C ASP A 210 20.66 -4.76 0.20
N VAL A 211 20.23 -3.73 0.93
CA VAL A 211 18.81 -3.41 1.12
C VAL A 211 18.23 -2.91 -0.19
N GLY A 212 18.88 -1.93 -0.84
CA GLY A 212 18.44 -1.41 -2.14
C GLY A 212 18.33 -2.50 -3.21
N ARG A 213 19.26 -3.46 -3.24
CA ARG A 213 19.21 -4.61 -4.17
C ARG A 213 18.04 -5.55 -3.83
N ALA A 214 17.74 -5.77 -2.55
CA ALA A 214 16.60 -6.58 -2.13
C ALA A 214 15.27 -5.90 -2.50
N VAL A 215 15.15 -4.59 -2.25
CA VAL A 215 13.97 -3.79 -2.64
C VAL A 215 13.77 -3.84 -4.15
N ALA A 216 14.81 -3.62 -4.95
CA ALA A 216 14.71 -3.68 -6.41
C ALA A 216 14.26 -5.06 -6.93
N LYS A 217 14.72 -6.16 -6.30
CA LYS A 217 14.26 -7.52 -6.64
C LYS A 217 12.77 -7.70 -6.33
N SER A 218 12.33 -7.28 -5.15
CA SER A 218 10.93 -7.38 -4.76
C SER A 218 10.02 -6.49 -5.61
N LEU A 219 10.47 -5.28 -5.92
CA LEU A 219 9.75 -4.34 -6.80
C LEU A 219 9.60 -4.89 -8.22
N ARG A 220 10.61 -5.57 -8.75
CA ARG A 220 10.48 -6.29 -10.03
C ARG A 220 9.38 -7.34 -9.99
N VAL A 221 9.26 -8.10 -8.89
CA VAL A 221 8.22 -9.13 -8.75
C VAL A 221 6.84 -8.46 -8.71
N TRP A 222 6.70 -7.39 -7.94
CA TRP A 222 5.48 -6.56 -7.89
C TRP A 222 5.07 -6.04 -9.26
N HIS A 223 6.00 -5.45 -10.02
CA HIS A 223 5.76 -4.93 -11.36
C HIS A 223 5.46 -6.02 -12.42
N SER A 224 5.66 -7.29 -12.08
CA SER A 224 5.30 -8.44 -12.92
C SER A 224 3.96 -9.08 -12.56
N VAL A 225 3.26 -8.55 -11.56
CA VAL A 225 1.92 -9.02 -11.18
C VAL A 225 0.93 -8.68 -12.28
N GLU A 226 0.19 -9.69 -12.73
CA GLU A 226 -0.98 -9.52 -13.58
C GLU A 226 -2.24 -9.67 -12.71
N LEU A 227 -3.00 -8.58 -12.59
CA LEU A 227 -4.32 -8.54 -11.96
C LEU A 227 -5.39 -8.45 -13.05
N ALA A 228 -6.50 -9.17 -12.92
CA ALA A 228 -7.64 -8.86 -13.75
C ALA A 228 -8.33 -7.57 -13.31
N GLU A 229 -8.84 -6.82 -14.30
CA GLU A 229 -9.66 -5.64 -14.07
C GLU A 229 -11.12 -6.03 -13.80
N PRO A 230 -11.82 -5.29 -12.91
CA PRO A 230 -13.26 -5.43 -12.79
C PRO A 230 -13.90 -5.15 -14.15
N ASP A 231 -14.85 -5.99 -14.58
CA ASP A 231 -15.52 -5.87 -15.88
C ASP A 231 -15.94 -4.42 -16.16
N GLU A 232 -15.51 -3.87 -17.30
CA GLU A 232 -15.70 -2.48 -17.74
C GLU A 232 -17.18 -2.03 -17.86
N SER A 233 -18.14 -2.91 -17.59
CA SER A 233 -19.59 -2.64 -17.65
C SER A 233 -20.11 -1.59 -16.65
N THR A 234 -19.25 -0.99 -15.82
CA THR A 234 -19.69 -0.08 -14.73
C THR A 234 -19.13 1.34 -14.76
N GLN A 235 -18.29 1.73 -15.73
CA GLN A 235 -17.77 3.11 -15.79
C GLN A 235 -18.30 3.88 -17.00
N ASN A 236 -19.43 4.56 -16.79
CA ASN A 236 -19.90 5.62 -17.67
C ASN A 236 -18.93 6.81 -17.66
N GLY A 237 -18.27 7.02 -18.80
CA GLY A 237 -18.04 8.34 -19.41
C GLY A 237 -17.10 9.31 -18.69
N LEU A 238 -15.85 9.36 -19.13
CA LEU A 238 -15.34 10.45 -19.98
C LEU A 238 -13.87 10.14 -20.28
N ASP A 239 -13.53 9.66 -21.48
CA ASP A 239 -12.16 9.79 -21.97
C ASP A 239 -12.11 10.10 -23.45
N THR A 240 -11.36 11.16 -23.71
CA THR A 240 -10.84 11.64 -24.97
C THR A 240 -10.20 10.53 -25.78
N ALA A 241 -10.85 10.16 -26.88
CA ALA A 241 -10.21 9.48 -27.98
C ALA A 241 -9.14 10.40 -28.59
N VAL A 242 -7.87 10.06 -28.41
CA VAL A 242 -6.83 10.40 -29.39
C VAL A 242 -6.58 9.11 -30.17
N GLN A 243 -7.23 9.03 -31.34
CA GLN A 243 -7.14 7.94 -32.29
C GLN A 243 -5.70 7.77 -32.77
N ALA A 244 -5.11 6.60 -32.51
CA ALA A 244 -4.09 6.03 -33.37
C ALA A 244 -4.80 5.19 -34.45
N GLY A 245 -4.80 5.69 -35.69
CA GLY A 245 -5.34 4.95 -36.84
C GLY A 245 -4.50 3.71 -37.13
N GLY A 246 -5.10 2.53 -37.00
CA GLY A 246 -4.51 1.24 -37.36
C GLY A 246 -5.58 0.27 -37.86
N LYS A 247 -5.32 -0.41 -38.98
CA LYS A 247 -6.23 -1.34 -39.67
C LYS A 247 -6.57 -2.57 -38.81
N PRO A 248 -7.76 -3.18 -38.97
CA PRO A 248 -8.13 -4.40 -38.27
C PRO A 248 -7.47 -5.61 -38.95
N GLY A 249 -6.57 -6.27 -38.24
CA GLY A 249 -5.94 -7.51 -38.68
C GLY A 249 -4.81 -7.92 -37.74
N THR A 250 -5.08 -8.94 -36.92
CA THR A 250 -4.11 -9.66 -36.06
C THR A 250 -3.32 -8.78 -35.09
N ALA A 251 -4.00 -8.19 -34.11
CA ALA A 251 -3.36 -7.80 -32.85
C ALA A 251 -3.73 -8.85 -31.81
N SER A 252 -2.72 -9.53 -31.23
CA SER A 252 -2.88 -10.10 -29.90
C SER A 252 -3.39 -8.97 -29.02
N GLU A 253 -4.59 -9.08 -28.47
CA GLU A 253 -5.18 -8.06 -27.59
C GLU A 253 -4.23 -7.85 -26.40
N VAL A 254 -3.39 -6.83 -26.48
CA VAL A 254 -2.64 -6.34 -25.33
C VAL A 254 -3.68 -5.59 -24.51
N HIS A 255 -4.21 -6.25 -23.49
CA HIS A 255 -5.07 -5.61 -22.50
C HIS A 255 -4.26 -4.48 -21.85
N CYS A 256 -4.54 -3.23 -22.24
CA CYS A 256 -3.81 -2.08 -21.72
C CYS A 256 -4.51 -1.61 -20.44
N HIS A 257 -3.93 -1.95 -19.28
CA HIS A 257 -4.42 -1.49 -17.99
C HIS A 257 -4.46 0.04 -17.91
N ARG A 258 -5.52 0.61 -17.31
CA ARG A 258 -5.67 2.05 -17.15
C ARG A 258 -4.87 2.53 -15.92
N PRO A 259 -3.88 3.41 -16.07
CA PRO A 259 -3.08 3.90 -14.94
C PRO A 259 -3.89 4.87 -14.05
N LYS A 260 -4.01 4.57 -12.76
CA LYS A 260 -4.82 5.35 -11.80
C LYS A 260 -4.18 6.65 -11.32
N LEU A 261 -2.87 6.86 -11.53
CA LEU A 261 -2.12 7.98 -10.93
C LEU A 261 -2.78 9.36 -11.14
N PHE A 262 -2.97 9.77 -12.40
CA PHE A 262 -3.50 11.11 -12.70
C PHE A 262 -4.98 11.25 -12.36
N ASP A 263 -5.76 10.17 -12.46
CA ASP A 263 -7.17 10.16 -12.03
C ASP A 263 -7.28 10.37 -10.51
N THR A 264 -6.41 9.71 -9.74
CA THR A 264 -6.33 9.91 -8.28
C THR A 264 -5.87 11.31 -7.92
N LEU A 265 -4.84 11.86 -8.58
CA LEU A 265 -4.39 13.24 -8.35
C LEU A 265 -5.49 14.27 -8.66
N ARG A 266 -6.25 14.09 -9.74
CA ARG A 266 -7.41 14.94 -10.06
C ARG A 266 -8.50 14.85 -9.00
N ARG A 267 -8.82 13.63 -8.55
CA ARG A 267 -9.80 13.39 -7.47
C ARG A 267 -9.40 14.11 -6.19
N TRP A 268 -8.16 13.94 -5.74
CA TRP A 268 -7.66 14.62 -4.54
C TRP A 268 -7.66 16.14 -4.69
N MET A 269 -7.36 16.67 -5.87
CA MET A 269 -7.44 18.10 -6.13
C MET A 269 -8.87 18.65 -6.03
N ALA A 270 -9.87 17.85 -6.42
CA ALA A 270 -11.28 18.22 -6.30
C ALA A 270 -11.77 18.28 -4.83
N GLU A 271 -11.15 17.50 -3.94
CA GLU A 271 -11.44 17.52 -2.50
C GLU A 271 -10.87 18.75 -1.77
N VAL A 272 -9.96 19.50 -2.41
CA VAL A 272 -9.37 20.70 -1.79
C VAL A 272 -10.42 21.82 -1.75
N PRO A 273 -10.84 22.29 -0.55
CA PRO A 273 -11.89 23.29 -0.44
C PRO A 273 -11.42 24.65 -0.96
N PHE A 274 -12.37 25.49 -1.41
CA PHE A 274 -12.07 26.86 -1.82
C PHE A 274 -11.85 27.83 -0.65
N ALA A 275 -12.29 27.45 0.56
CA ALA A 275 -12.13 28.24 1.77
C ALA A 275 -12.13 27.36 3.02
N TYR A 276 -11.51 27.86 4.09
CA TYR A 276 -11.55 27.27 5.43
C TYR A 276 -12.33 28.16 6.39
N GLN A 277 -13.06 27.55 7.33
CA GLN A 277 -13.82 28.29 8.34
C GLN A 277 -12.93 29.12 9.28
N ASN A 278 -11.71 28.65 9.55
CA ASN A 278 -10.76 29.38 10.39
C ASN A 278 -10.12 30.53 9.59
N PRO A 279 -10.28 31.81 10.01
CA PRO A 279 -9.82 32.95 9.22
C PRO A 279 -8.32 32.96 8.93
N SER A 280 -7.49 32.61 9.92
CA SER A 280 -6.03 32.58 9.75
C SER A 280 -5.60 31.47 8.78
N LYS A 281 -6.22 30.28 8.86
CA LYS A 281 -5.98 29.20 7.90
C LYS A 281 -6.47 29.59 6.51
N ASN A 282 -7.63 30.24 6.41
CA ASN A 282 -8.18 30.68 5.13
C ASN A 282 -7.30 31.73 4.45
N ALA A 283 -6.83 32.74 5.20
CA ALA A 283 -5.95 33.77 4.67
C ALA A 283 -4.61 33.17 4.18
N LEU A 284 -4.04 32.23 4.94
CA LEU A 284 -2.83 31.52 4.51
C LEU A 284 -3.09 30.70 3.24
N PHE A 285 -4.20 29.95 3.21
CA PHE A 285 -4.58 29.14 2.06
C PHE A 285 -4.79 30.00 0.81
N GLN A 286 -5.60 31.05 0.89
CA GLN A 286 -5.88 31.94 -0.25
C GLN A 286 -4.65 32.71 -0.73
N SER A 287 -3.67 32.99 0.14
CA SER A 287 -2.43 33.68 -0.26
C SER A 287 -1.38 32.77 -0.90
N ARG A 288 -1.52 31.44 -0.77
CA ARG A 288 -0.49 30.47 -1.19
C ARG A 288 -0.99 29.41 -2.17
N PHE A 289 -2.29 29.23 -2.28
CA PHE A 289 -2.90 28.15 -3.04
C PHE A 289 -3.81 28.73 -4.13
N ASP A 290 -3.53 28.34 -5.36
CA ASP A 290 -4.36 28.66 -6.52
C ASP A 290 -4.78 27.36 -7.22
N HIS A 291 -6.06 27.01 -7.11
CA HIS A 291 -6.64 25.83 -7.73
C HIS A 291 -6.47 25.81 -9.25
N HIS A 292 -6.55 26.95 -9.91
CA HIS A 292 -6.46 27.02 -11.37
C HIS A 292 -5.03 26.76 -11.84
N THR A 293 -4.06 27.40 -11.20
CA THR A 293 -2.64 27.13 -11.49
C THR A 293 -2.29 25.68 -11.22
N LEU A 294 -2.68 25.12 -10.06
CA LEU A 294 -2.36 23.73 -9.74
C LEU A 294 -2.97 22.73 -10.74
N ARG A 295 -4.22 22.95 -11.18
CA ARG A 295 -4.86 22.12 -12.21
C ARG A 295 -4.09 22.16 -13.52
N ARG A 296 -3.73 23.36 -13.98
CA ARG A 296 -2.96 23.55 -15.21
C ARG A 296 -1.56 22.91 -15.11
N GLU A 297 -0.89 23.04 -13.98
CA GLU A 297 0.42 22.39 -13.76
C GLU A 297 0.30 20.87 -13.80
N LEU A 298 -0.76 20.28 -13.23
CA LEU A 298 -0.99 18.83 -13.31
C LEU A 298 -1.24 18.36 -14.75
N GLU A 299 -2.04 19.09 -15.53
CA GLU A 299 -2.28 18.80 -16.95
C GLU A 299 -0.97 18.90 -17.76
N ASN A 300 -0.19 19.96 -17.55
CA ASN A 300 1.10 20.15 -18.18
C ASN A 300 2.09 19.03 -17.82
N LEU A 301 2.11 18.60 -16.55
CA LEU A 301 2.95 17.50 -16.09
C LEU A 301 2.56 16.18 -16.78
N GLN A 302 1.27 15.87 -16.86
CA GLN A 302 0.79 14.68 -17.55
C GLN A 302 1.21 14.69 -19.03
N LEU A 303 1.01 15.80 -19.73
CA LEU A 303 1.40 15.96 -21.13
C LEU A 303 2.91 15.82 -21.36
N ARG A 304 3.74 16.26 -20.41
CA ARG A 304 5.20 16.11 -20.48
C ARG A 304 5.66 14.69 -20.19
N LEU A 305 4.96 13.96 -19.33
CA LEU A 305 5.35 12.60 -18.94
C LEU A 305 4.84 11.54 -19.93
N GLN A 306 3.76 11.80 -20.67
CA GLN A 306 3.21 10.82 -21.62
C GLN A 306 4.22 10.37 -22.70
N VAL A 307 5.14 11.27 -23.09
CA VAL A 307 6.16 11.00 -24.13
C VAL A 307 7.24 10.02 -23.67
N VAL A 308 7.35 9.78 -22.35
CA VAL A 308 8.28 8.80 -21.79
C VAL A 308 7.80 7.38 -22.10
N HIS A 309 6.51 7.19 -22.38
CA HIS A 309 5.89 5.87 -22.62
C HIS A 309 6.25 4.87 -21.51
N SER A 310 6.25 5.31 -20.25
CA SER A 310 6.52 4.42 -19.12
C SER A 310 5.51 3.27 -19.12
N PRO A 311 5.96 2.01 -19.05
CA PRO A 311 5.04 0.87 -18.95
C PRO A 311 4.09 1.01 -17.77
N VAL A 312 2.83 0.63 -18.00
CA VAL A 312 1.82 0.50 -16.94
C VAL A 312 1.96 -0.88 -16.32
N VAL A 313 2.18 -0.92 -15.01
CA VAL A 313 2.37 -2.13 -14.22
C VAL A 313 1.64 -1.99 -12.89
N PHE A 314 1.43 -3.09 -12.17
CA PHE A 314 0.95 -3.00 -10.80
C PHE A 314 2.04 -2.39 -9.91
N CYS A 315 1.76 -1.24 -9.33
CA CYS A 315 2.69 -0.44 -8.53
C CYS A 315 2.28 -0.43 -7.06
N HIS A 316 3.23 -0.22 -6.16
CA HIS A 316 2.95 0.01 -4.74
C HIS A 316 2.36 1.42 -4.51
N CYS A 317 2.87 2.41 -5.24
CA CYS A 317 2.53 3.83 -5.22
C CYS A 317 2.88 4.61 -3.94
N ASP A 318 3.32 3.92 -2.89
CA ASP A 318 3.71 4.53 -1.60
C ASP A 318 4.89 3.80 -0.93
N LEU A 319 6.00 3.63 -1.66
CA LEU A 319 7.11 2.78 -1.23
C LEU A 319 8.17 3.53 -0.40
N LEU A 320 7.73 4.14 0.70
CA LEU A 320 8.60 4.76 1.70
C LEU A 320 9.28 3.74 2.63
N ALA A 321 10.35 4.13 3.33
CA ALA A 321 11.15 3.22 4.16
C ALA A 321 10.32 2.43 5.18
N ALA A 322 9.33 3.07 5.82
CA ALA A 322 8.48 2.42 6.82
C ALA A 322 7.53 1.35 6.24
N ASN A 323 7.35 1.31 4.92
CA ASN A 323 6.55 0.33 4.20
C ASN A 323 7.40 -0.85 3.68
N ILE A 324 8.68 -0.90 4.07
CA ILE A 324 9.61 -1.96 3.72
C ILE A 324 10.00 -2.72 4.99
N ILE A 325 9.76 -4.03 4.97
CA ILE A 325 10.24 -4.96 6.00
C ILE A 325 11.44 -5.72 5.42
N TYR A 326 12.59 -5.59 6.07
CA TYR A 326 13.81 -6.29 5.70
C TYR A 326 14.08 -7.46 6.64
N ASP A 327 14.33 -8.63 6.06
CA ASP A 327 14.80 -9.82 6.76
C ASP A 327 16.33 -9.89 6.63
N ASP A 328 17.05 -9.54 7.70
CA ASP A 328 18.53 -9.53 7.70
C ASP A 328 19.15 -10.92 7.50
N VAL A 329 18.41 -11.99 7.81
CA VAL A 329 18.90 -13.37 7.69
C VAL A 329 18.73 -13.83 6.25
N LYS A 330 17.56 -13.62 5.65
CA LYS A 330 17.29 -14.01 4.26
C LYS A 330 17.83 -13.03 3.23
N LYS A 331 18.13 -11.79 3.64
CA LYS A 331 18.50 -10.66 2.76
C LYS A 331 17.40 -10.37 1.74
N GLU A 332 16.15 -10.42 2.20
CA GLU A 332 14.95 -10.21 1.39
C GLU A 332 14.15 -9.02 1.92
N ALA A 333 13.50 -8.29 1.01
CA ALA A 333 12.61 -7.19 1.32
C ALA A 333 11.16 -7.59 1.03
N SER A 334 10.26 -7.33 1.96
CA SER A 334 8.81 -7.44 1.77
C SER A 334 8.19 -6.06 1.88
N PHE A 335 7.14 -5.79 1.12
CA PHE A 335 6.41 -4.53 1.22
C PHE A 335 5.18 -4.70 2.12
N ILE A 336 4.69 -3.61 2.69
CA ILE A 336 3.45 -3.55 3.48
C ILE A 336 2.69 -2.26 3.14
N ASP A 337 1.44 -2.16 3.59
CA ASP A 337 0.58 -0.98 3.41
C ASP A 337 0.17 -0.73 1.95
N TYR A 338 -0.70 -1.60 1.43
CA TYR A 338 -1.04 -1.68 0.01
C TYR A 338 -2.24 -0.80 -0.40
N GLU A 339 -2.58 0.21 0.41
CA GLU A 339 -3.81 0.99 0.23
C GLU A 339 -3.79 1.89 -1.02
N TYR A 340 -2.60 2.24 -1.51
CA TYR A 340 -2.41 2.98 -2.78
C TYR A 340 -2.05 2.09 -3.97
N GLY A 341 -1.94 0.77 -3.76
CA GLY A 341 -1.56 -0.19 -4.79
C GLY A 341 -2.52 -0.15 -5.98
N ALA A 342 -2.00 0.02 -7.19
CA ALA A 342 -2.82 0.15 -8.38
C ALA A 342 -1.99 -0.08 -9.67
N TRP A 343 -2.70 -0.32 -10.78
CA TRP A 343 -2.12 -0.09 -12.10
C TRP A 343 -1.66 1.36 -12.22
N SER A 344 -0.37 1.56 -12.45
CA SER A 344 0.25 2.88 -12.53
C SER A 344 1.52 2.81 -13.38
N TYR A 345 2.17 3.95 -13.57
CA TYR A 345 3.38 4.03 -14.36
C TYR A 345 4.57 3.51 -13.56
N ARG A 346 5.29 2.52 -14.10
CA ARG A 346 6.51 1.97 -13.49
C ARG A 346 7.51 3.05 -13.07
N GLY A 347 7.69 4.07 -13.92
CA GLY A 347 8.60 5.18 -13.65
C GLY A 347 8.18 6.03 -12.45
N PHE A 348 6.88 6.15 -12.18
CA PHE A 348 6.38 6.82 -10.97
C PHE A 348 6.75 6.03 -9.72
N ASP A 349 6.50 4.71 -9.68
CA ASP A 349 6.74 3.90 -8.48
C ASP A 349 8.24 3.88 -8.09
N ILE A 350 9.12 3.80 -9.09
CA ILE A 350 10.57 3.88 -8.90
C ILE A 350 10.99 5.29 -8.47
N GLY A 351 10.51 6.33 -9.16
CA GLY A 351 10.87 7.73 -8.85
C GLY A 351 10.33 8.18 -7.49
N ASN A 352 9.16 7.69 -7.09
CA ASN A 352 8.59 7.91 -5.76
C ASN A 352 9.49 7.31 -4.70
N HIS A 353 9.89 6.04 -4.86
CA HIS A 353 10.82 5.39 -3.93
C HIS A 353 12.17 6.12 -3.81
N TRP A 354 12.68 6.73 -4.89
CA TRP A 354 13.92 7.50 -4.84
C TRP A 354 13.81 8.86 -4.16
N ASN A 355 12.60 9.40 -4.00
CA ASN A 355 12.38 10.65 -3.28
C ASN A 355 12.35 10.46 -1.75
N GLU A 356 12.12 9.22 -1.29
CA GLU A 356 12.11 8.80 0.13
C GLU A 356 13.53 8.50 0.62
#